data_AF-A0A316B3Y8-F1
#
_entry.id   AF-A0A316B3Y8-F1
#
_cell.length_a   1.000
_cell.length_b   1.000
_cell.length_c   1.000
_cell.angle_alpha   90.00
_cell.angle_beta   90.00
_cell.angle_gamma   90.00
#
_symmetry.space_group_name_H-M   'P 1'
#
loop_
_entity.id
_entity.type
_entity.pdbx_description
1 polymer ?
#
loop_
_entity_poly.entity_id
_entity_poly.type
_entity_poly.pdbx_seq_one_letter_code
_entity_poly.pdbx_strand_id
1 'polypeptide(L)'
;LELFTRMASAKDAPKTKDPVIADVYRRMMVNALEKNFIKEIAAGMVTEAEIKTRIGTARREGREEGREEGRDEARLGDAEAFLRDGDSVDRVARVLKLPLEKVQELADKIASGNAKS
;
A
#
# COMPACT_ATOMS: atom_id res chain seq x y z
N LEU A 1 -16.95 8.02 -23.71
CA LEU A 1 -18.33 7.66 -23.25
C LEU A 1 -19.43 8.15 -24.19
N GLU A 2 -19.27 9.28 -24.89
CA GLU A 2 -20.29 9.82 -25.82
C GLU A 2 -20.61 8.93 -27.04
N LEU A 3 -19.66 8.11 -27.50
CA LEU A 3 -19.86 7.23 -28.65
C LEU A 3 -20.95 6.16 -28.40
N PHE A 4 -21.04 5.65 -27.16
CA PHE A 4 -21.98 4.59 -26.79
C PHE A 4 -23.38 5.09 -26.44
N THR A 5 -23.54 6.40 -26.19
CA THR A 5 -24.83 7.02 -25.86
C THR A 5 -25.71 7.24 -27.09
N ARG A 6 -25.12 7.26 -28.30
CA ARG A 6 -25.82 7.47 -29.58
C ARG A 6 -26.23 6.19 -30.32
N MET A 7 -25.98 5.01 -29.79
CA MET A 7 -26.41 3.77 -30.45
C MET A 7 -27.93 3.57 -30.30
N ALA A 8 -28.61 3.35 -31.43
CA ALA A 8 -30.05 3.13 -31.50
C ALA A 8 -30.48 1.97 -30.60
N SER A 9 -31.62 2.13 -29.92
CA SER A 9 -32.19 1.12 -29.03
C SER A 9 -32.73 -0.04 -29.84
N ALA A 10 -32.79 -1.23 -29.23
CA ALA A 10 -33.31 -2.42 -29.90
C ALA A 10 -34.77 -2.32 -30.38
N LYS A 11 -35.51 -1.35 -29.82
CA LYS A 11 -36.88 -1.03 -30.20
C LYS A 11 -36.98 -0.22 -31.49
N ASP A 12 -35.89 0.39 -31.94
CA ASP A 12 -35.82 1.27 -33.11
C ASP A 12 -35.28 0.55 -34.36
N ALA A 13 -35.04 -0.76 -34.27
CA ALA A 13 -34.55 -1.55 -35.40
C ALA A 13 -35.60 -1.56 -36.55
N PRO A 14 -35.18 -1.32 -37.81
CA PRO A 14 -36.11 -1.26 -38.93
C PRO A 14 -36.76 -2.64 -39.16
N LYS A 15 -38.09 -2.65 -39.29
CA LYS A 15 -38.87 -3.87 -39.62
C LYS A 15 -38.69 -4.20 -41.10
N THR A 16 -37.59 -4.87 -41.42
CA THR A 16 -37.27 -5.33 -42.77
C THR A 16 -37.62 -6.81 -42.94
N LYS A 17 -38.05 -7.19 -44.15
CA LYS A 17 -38.23 -8.60 -44.56
C LYS A 17 -36.95 -9.23 -45.09
N ASP A 18 -35.90 -8.43 -45.28
CA ASP A 18 -34.61 -8.89 -45.78
C ASP A 18 -33.85 -9.63 -44.66
N PRO A 19 -33.54 -10.93 -44.84
CA PRO A 19 -32.90 -11.74 -43.80
C PRO A 19 -31.46 -11.31 -43.51
N VAL A 20 -30.74 -10.75 -44.49
CA VAL A 20 -29.36 -10.29 -44.33
C VAL A 20 -29.34 -9.01 -43.50
N ILE A 21 -30.23 -8.07 -43.80
CA ILE A 21 -30.34 -6.82 -43.04
C ILE A 21 -30.79 -7.11 -41.60
N ALA A 22 -31.77 -7.99 -41.40
CA ALA A 22 -32.20 -8.40 -40.06
C ALA A 22 -31.07 -9.06 -39.25
N ASP A 23 -30.21 -9.85 -39.90
CA ASP A 23 -29.07 -10.49 -39.25
C ASP A 23 -27.97 -9.48 -38.85
N VAL A 24 -27.64 -8.52 -39.73
CA VAL A 24 -26.70 -7.43 -39.43
C VAL A 24 -27.18 -6.62 -38.22
N TYR A 25 -28.46 -6.24 -38.18
CA TYR A 25 -29.02 -5.52 -37.03
C TYR A 25 -28.97 -6.37 -35.75
N ARG A 26 -29.35 -7.65 -35.80
CA ARG A 26 -29.25 -8.53 -34.63
C ARG A 26 -27.83 -8.61 -34.08
N ARG A 27 -26.82 -8.77 -34.94
CA ARG A 27 -25.41 -8.76 -34.53
C ARG A 27 -24.99 -7.42 -33.91
N MET A 28 -25.45 -6.30 -34.45
CA MET A 28 -25.22 -4.98 -33.87
C MET A 28 -25.90 -4.79 -32.50
N MET A 29 -27.06 -5.43 -32.26
CA MET A 29 -27.78 -5.34 -30.98
C MET A 29 -27.18 -6.20 -29.87
N VAL A 30 -26.52 -7.31 -30.21
CA VAL A 30 -25.79 -8.14 -29.22
C VAL A 30 -24.67 -7.34 -28.56
N ASN A 31 -24.09 -6.33 -29.23
CA ASN A 31 -23.17 -5.36 -28.62
C ASN A 31 -23.81 -4.46 -27.53
N ALA A 32 -25.13 -4.51 -27.34
CA ALA A 32 -25.77 -3.84 -26.20
C ALA A 32 -25.59 -4.61 -24.88
N LEU A 33 -25.39 -5.93 -24.91
CA LEU A 33 -25.06 -6.74 -23.72
C LEU A 33 -23.63 -6.44 -23.22
N GLU A 34 -22.72 -6.00 -24.10
CA GLU A 34 -21.40 -5.49 -23.70
C GLU A 34 -21.47 -4.23 -22.83
N LYS A 35 -22.57 -3.44 -22.86
CA LYS A 35 -22.69 -2.26 -21.97
C LYS A 35 -22.75 -2.64 -20.49
N ASN A 36 -23.34 -3.78 -20.15
CA ASN A 36 -23.37 -4.24 -18.76
C ASN A 36 -22.01 -4.82 -18.36
N PHE A 37 -21.34 -5.51 -19.28
CA PHE A 37 -19.99 -6.04 -19.08
C PHE A 37 -18.95 -4.94 -18.88
N ILE A 38 -18.98 -3.87 -19.67
CA ILE A 38 -18.09 -2.71 -19.51
C ILE A 38 -18.32 -2.02 -18.16
N LYS A 39 -19.57 -1.93 -17.69
CA LYS A 39 -19.88 -1.37 -16.37
C LYS A 39 -19.37 -2.24 -15.23
N GLU A 40 -19.49 -3.55 -15.35
CA GLU A 40 -19.01 -4.51 -14.36
C GLU A 40 -17.48 -4.51 -14.27
N ILE A 41 -16.80 -4.48 -15.42
CA ILE A 41 -15.35 -4.29 -15.49
C ILE A 41 -14.95 -2.95 -14.88
N ALA A 42 -15.60 -1.84 -15.26
CA ALA A 42 -15.28 -0.52 -14.75
C ALA A 42 -15.53 -0.40 -13.23
N ALA A 43 -16.51 -1.10 -12.68
CA ALA A 43 -16.77 -1.16 -11.25
C ALA A 43 -15.69 -1.94 -10.48
N GLY A 44 -15.03 -2.90 -11.12
CA GLY A 44 -13.89 -3.64 -10.56
C GLY A 44 -12.53 -2.95 -10.78
N MET A 45 -12.46 -1.90 -11.60
CA MET A 45 -11.22 -1.17 -11.86
C MET A 45 -10.90 -0.23 -10.70
N VAL A 46 -9.67 -0.30 -10.20
CA VAL A 46 -9.17 0.63 -9.19
C VAL A 46 -9.13 2.03 -9.79
N THR A 47 -9.83 2.97 -9.15
CA THR A 47 -9.88 4.36 -9.64
C THR A 47 -8.59 5.11 -9.33
N GLU A 48 -8.29 6.17 -10.08
CA GLU A 48 -7.13 7.03 -9.83
C GLU A 48 -7.16 7.62 -8.40
N ALA A 49 -8.35 7.96 -7.90
CA ALA A 49 -8.54 8.45 -6.53
C ALA A 49 -8.17 7.39 -5.49
N GLU A 50 -8.52 6.12 -5.73
CA GLU A 50 -8.19 5.02 -4.84
C GLU A 50 -6.69 4.70 -4.87
N ILE A 51 -6.06 4.71 -6.05
CA ILE A 51 -4.60 4.60 -6.20
C ILE A 51 -3.89 5.73 -5.44
N LYS A 52 -4.33 6.98 -5.63
CA LYS A 52 -3.75 8.14 -4.95
C LYS A 52 -3.88 8.05 -3.44
N THR A 53 -5.02 7.57 -2.96
CA THR A 53 -5.27 7.36 -1.53
C THR A 53 -4.33 6.29 -0.97
N ARG A 54 -4.22 5.12 -1.64
CA ARG A 54 -3.31 4.04 -1.24
C ARG A 54 -1.85 4.46 -1.24
N ILE A 55 -1.41 5.24 -2.23
CA ILE A 55 -0.04 5.79 -2.23
C ILE A 55 0.15 6.79 -1.09
N GLY A 56 -0.86 7.61 -0.82
CA GLY A 56 -0.84 8.58 0.28
C GLY A 56 -0.75 7.93 1.66
N THR A 57 -1.46 6.82 1.88
CA THR A 57 -1.38 6.05 3.13
C THR A 57 -0.03 5.37 3.27
N ALA A 58 0.45 4.68 2.22
CA ALA A 58 1.75 4.01 2.25
C ALA A 58 2.91 4.98 2.54
N ARG A 59 2.90 6.18 1.97
CA ARG A 59 3.91 7.22 2.25
C ARG A 59 3.83 7.79 3.66
N ARG A 60 2.69 7.70 4.32
CA ARG A 60 2.50 8.18 5.70
C ARG A 60 3.02 7.15 6.69
N GLU A 61 2.58 5.90 6.50
CA GLU A 61 3.01 4.73 7.28
C GLU A 61 4.53 4.59 7.23
N GLY A 62 5.14 4.57 6.03
CA GLY A 62 6.60 4.47 5.92
C GLY A 62 7.38 5.64 6.54
N ARG A 63 6.76 6.83 6.66
CA ARG A 63 7.38 7.97 7.39
C ARG A 63 7.20 7.88 8.90
N GLU A 64 6.19 7.17 9.37
CA GLU A 64 5.94 6.95 10.79
C GLU A 64 6.86 5.83 11.29
N GLU A 65 6.88 4.71 10.58
CA GLU A 65 7.78 3.58 10.81
C GLU A 65 9.25 4.03 10.81
N GLY A 66 9.71 4.75 9.76
CA GLY A 66 11.10 5.22 9.72
C GLY A 66 11.48 6.21 10.84
N ARG A 67 10.51 6.94 11.40
CA ARG A 67 10.77 7.80 12.58
C ARG A 67 10.80 7.02 13.88
N GLU A 68 10.07 5.92 13.96
CA GLU A 68 10.10 5.02 15.11
C GLU A 68 11.41 4.23 15.12
N GLU A 69 11.76 3.59 13.99
CA GLU A 69 13.03 2.89 13.82
C GLU A 69 14.23 3.78 14.11
N GLY A 70 14.28 5.00 13.54
CA GLY A 70 15.38 5.93 13.80
C GLY A 70 15.47 6.38 15.26
N ARG A 71 14.35 6.46 15.99
CA ARG A 71 14.37 6.78 17.43
C ARG A 71 14.90 5.61 18.25
N ASP A 72 14.56 4.38 17.88
CA ASP A 72 15.05 3.20 18.57
C ASP A 72 16.52 2.93 18.28
N GLU A 73 16.98 3.10 17.05
CA GLU A 73 18.41 3.04 16.69
C GLU A 73 19.22 4.09 17.45
N ALA A 74 18.75 5.34 17.51
CA ALA A 74 19.41 6.40 18.26
C ALA A 74 19.53 6.07 19.75
N ARG A 75 18.46 5.56 20.38
CA ARG A 75 18.50 5.15 21.79
C ARG A 75 19.49 4.02 22.05
N LEU A 76 19.63 3.07 21.12
CA LEU A 76 20.61 1.98 21.26
C LEU A 76 22.04 2.49 21.08
N GLY A 77 22.27 3.40 20.12
CA GLY A 77 23.57 4.06 19.95
C GLY A 77 23.98 4.87 21.17
N ASP A 78 23.05 5.66 21.73
CA ASP A 78 23.27 6.42 22.97
C ASP A 78 23.54 5.48 24.15
N ALA A 79 22.82 4.35 24.25
CA ALA A 79 23.05 3.36 25.30
C ALA A 79 24.46 2.74 25.20
N GLU A 80 24.89 2.39 23.98
CA GLU A 80 26.24 1.87 23.74
C GLU A 80 27.32 2.90 24.11
N ALA A 81 27.13 4.17 23.76
CA ALA A 81 28.05 5.25 24.11
C ALA A 81 28.17 5.41 25.63
N PHE A 82 27.04 5.51 26.35
CA PHE A 82 27.06 5.63 27.82
C PHE A 82 27.71 4.44 28.51
N LEU A 83 27.42 3.22 28.05
CA LEU A 83 28.07 2.01 28.60
C LEU A 83 29.58 2.01 28.36
N ARG A 84 30.05 2.46 27.20
CA ARG A 84 31.49 2.61 26.91
C ARG A 84 32.16 3.70 27.75
N ASP A 85 31.43 4.76 28.05
CA ASP A 85 31.89 5.86 28.92
C ASP A 85 31.88 5.47 30.42
N GLY A 86 31.42 4.26 30.75
CA GLY A 86 31.46 3.69 32.11
C GLY A 86 30.21 3.96 32.94
N ASP A 87 29.12 4.44 32.33
CA ASP A 87 27.83 4.52 33.03
C ASP A 87 27.30 3.13 33.39
N SER A 88 26.57 3.04 34.51
CA SER A 88 25.95 1.79 34.94
C SER A 88 24.73 1.43 34.09
N VAL A 89 24.51 0.13 33.89
CA VAL A 89 23.35 -0.45 33.18
C VAL A 89 22.03 0.13 33.71
N ASP A 90 21.90 0.25 35.04
CA ASP A 90 20.70 0.80 35.70
C ASP A 90 20.47 2.30 35.41
N ARG A 91 21.54 3.08 35.25
CA ARG A 91 21.43 4.50 34.89
C ARG A 91 21.01 4.63 33.44
N VAL A 92 21.66 3.89 32.55
CA VAL A 92 21.39 3.91 31.11
C VAL A 92 19.95 3.47 30.81
N ALA A 93 19.50 2.35 31.39
CA ALA A 93 18.13 1.86 31.24
C ALA A 93 17.08 2.89 31.68
N ARG A 94 17.33 3.57 32.80
CA ARG A 94 16.43 4.61 33.33
C ARG A 94 16.38 5.87 32.48
N VAL A 95 17.54 6.38 32.06
CA VAL A 95 17.65 7.63 31.30
C VAL A 95 17.06 7.46 29.91
N LEU A 96 17.37 6.35 29.23
CA LEU A 96 16.92 6.07 27.87
C LEU A 96 15.56 5.36 27.82
N LYS A 97 15.00 5.03 29.00
CA LYS A 97 13.74 4.28 29.16
C LYS A 97 13.75 2.96 28.38
N LEU A 98 14.89 2.29 28.41
CA LEU A 98 15.08 0.98 27.79
C LEU A 98 14.85 -0.13 28.83
N PRO A 99 14.38 -1.31 28.41
CA PRO A 99 14.32 -2.48 29.28
C PRO A 99 15.72 -2.81 29.83
N LEU A 100 15.80 -3.13 31.11
CA LEU A 100 17.08 -3.40 31.79
C LEU A 100 17.79 -4.58 31.13
N GLU A 101 17.04 -5.62 30.77
CA GLU A 101 17.55 -6.81 30.09
C GLU A 101 18.24 -6.45 28.77
N LYS A 102 17.68 -5.51 28.01
CA LYS A 102 18.22 -5.10 26.70
C LYS A 102 19.51 -4.29 26.84
N VAL A 103 19.63 -3.47 27.89
CA VAL A 103 20.86 -2.75 28.20
C VAL A 103 21.92 -3.70 28.73
N GLN A 104 21.53 -4.71 29.52
CA GLN A 104 22.45 -5.74 30.01
C GLN A 104 23.03 -6.57 28.85
N GLU A 105 22.19 -7.03 27.92
CA GLU A 105 22.63 -7.73 26.71
C GLU A 105 23.62 -6.89 25.90
N LEU A 106 23.39 -5.57 25.81
CA LEU A 106 24.29 -4.65 25.10
C LEU A 106 25.64 -4.53 25.82
N ALA A 107 25.63 -4.41 27.14
CA ALA A 107 26.84 -4.39 27.96
C ALA A 107 27.66 -5.69 27.81
N ASP A 108 26.98 -6.85 27.84
CA ASP A 108 27.63 -8.16 27.67
C ASP A 108 28.24 -8.31 26.26
N LYS A 109 27.57 -7.79 25.23
CA LYS A 109 28.10 -7.74 23.86
C LYS A 109 29.35 -6.85 23.74
N ILE A 110 29.35 -5.68 24.38
CA ILE A 110 30.51 -4.78 24.40
C ILE A 110 31.70 -5.44 25.12
N ALA A 111 31.44 -6.06 26.28
CA ALA A 111 32.47 -6.75 27.06
C ALA A 111 33.07 -7.96 26.31
N SER A 112 32.22 -8.76 25.65
CA SER A 112 32.67 -9.91 24.85
C SER A 112 33.32 -9.54 23.52
N GLY A 113 32.98 -8.39 22.93
CA GLY A 113 33.63 -7.82 21.75
C GLY A 113 35.05 -7.32 22.05
N ASN A 114 35.25 -6.64 23.18
CA ASN A 114 36.57 -6.15 23.61
C ASN A 114 37.53 -7.27 24.06
N ALA A 115 37.03 -8.46 24.39
CA ALA A 115 37.85 -9.61 24.77
C ALA A 115 38.47 -10.36 23.55
N LYS A 116 38.11 -9.97 22.31
CA LYS A 116 38.58 -10.59 21.06
C LYS A 116 39.53 -9.71 20.23
N SER A 117 39.88 -8.51 20.71
CA SER A 117 40.87 -7.61 20.11
C SER A 117 42.14 -7.55 20.94
#